data_AF-A0A842QS64-F1
#
_entry.id   AF-A0A842QS64-F1
#
_cell.length_a   1.000
_cell.length_b   1.000
_cell.length_c   1.000
_cell.angle_alpha   90.00
_cell.angle_beta   90.00
_cell.angle_gamma   90.00
#
_symmetry.space_group_name_H-M   'P 1'
#
loop_
_entity.id
_entity.type
_entity.pdbx_description
1 polymer ?
#
loop_
_entity_poly.entity_id
_entity_poly.type
_entity_poly.pdbx_seq_one_letter_code
_entity_poly.pdbx_strand_id
1 'polypeptide(L)'
;MKLKITIGKHCFKAELHEDKAPETCRLILKEMPITGKAIQARWSGEAAWLQMDPYGIETPQENATSYPGPAQLLYYPGGVSEKEILIPYGSSIFASKVGLLPGNHFATITEGVEELGKMGQKVLWEGAQEITIERA
;
A
#
# COMPACT_ATOMS: atom_id res chain seq x y z
N MET A 1 -6.47 -14.16 6.07
CA MET A 1 -7.68 -13.62 5.43
C MET A 1 -7.32 -12.89 4.13
N LYS A 2 -8.23 -12.69 3.16
CA LYS A 2 -7.93 -12.04 1.86
C LYS A 2 -8.54 -10.64 1.75
N LEU A 3 -7.83 -9.75 1.06
CA LEU A 3 -8.30 -8.43 0.65
C LEU A 3 -8.56 -8.41 -0.85
N LYS A 4 -9.53 -7.61 -1.27
CA LYS A 4 -9.72 -7.20 -2.67
C LYS A 4 -9.34 -5.74 -2.81
N ILE A 5 -8.49 -5.45 -3.79
CA ILE A 5 -7.99 -4.10 -4.08
C ILE A 5 -8.36 -3.78 -5.52
N THR A 6 -9.08 -2.68 -5.72
CA THR A 6 -9.45 -2.18 -7.05
C THR A 6 -8.78 -0.83 -7.25
N ILE A 7 -7.97 -0.69 -8.30
CA ILE A 7 -7.31 0.57 -8.70
C ILE A 7 -7.68 0.89 -10.14
N GLY A 8 -8.54 1.88 -10.34
CA GLY A 8 -9.18 2.14 -11.63
C GLY A 8 -9.88 0.88 -12.14
N LYS A 9 -9.42 0.34 -13.28
CA LYS A 9 -9.94 -0.90 -13.88
C LYS A 9 -9.23 -2.18 -13.43
N HIS A 10 -8.16 -2.06 -12.64
CA HIS A 10 -7.32 -3.20 -12.25
C HIS A 10 -7.79 -3.76 -10.90
N CYS A 11 -7.94 -5.07 -10.82
CA CYS A 11 -8.41 -5.77 -9.63
C CYS A 11 -7.34 -6.75 -9.16
N PHE A 12 -7.09 -6.76 -7.86
CA PHE A 12 -6.08 -7.59 -7.22
C PHE A 12 -6.70 -8.29 -6.00
N LYS A 13 -6.14 -9.45 -5.63
CA LYS A 13 -6.35 -10.03 -4.30
C LYS A 13 -5.04 -10.09 -3.54
N ALA A 14 -5.10 -9.75 -2.26
CA ALA A 14 -3.94 -9.78 -1.38
C ALA A 14 -4.18 -10.66 -0.16
N GLU A 15 -3.12 -11.31 0.30
CA GLU A 15 -3.09 -12.08 1.54
C GLU A 15 -2.47 -11.23 2.65
N LEU A 16 -3.15 -11.21 3.81
CA LEU A 16 -2.69 -10.51 5.01
C LEU A 16 -1.62 -11.32 5.76
N HIS A 17 -0.61 -10.64 6.29
CA HIS A 17 0.43 -11.19 7.17
C HIS A 17 0.01 -11.08 8.64
N GLU A 18 -1.11 -11.72 8.99
CA GLU A 18 -1.70 -11.66 10.35
C GLU A 18 -0.78 -12.26 11.42
N ASP A 19 0.20 -13.07 11.03
CA ASP A 19 1.23 -13.65 11.90
C ASP A 19 2.40 -12.69 12.18
N LYS A 20 2.72 -11.80 11.24
CA LYS A 20 3.90 -10.91 11.31
C LYS A 20 3.56 -9.45 11.62
N ALA A 21 2.39 -8.99 11.19
CA ALA A 21 1.88 -7.65 11.44
C ALA A 21 0.42 -7.69 11.95
N PRO A 22 0.16 -8.41 13.07
CA PRO A 22 -1.19 -8.68 13.56
C PRO A 22 -1.99 -7.40 13.84
N GLU A 23 -1.38 -6.42 14.52
CA GLU A 23 -2.10 -5.22 14.92
C GLU A 23 -2.37 -4.29 13.72
N THR A 24 -1.39 -4.19 12.83
CA THR A 24 -1.54 -3.49 11.54
C THR A 24 -2.69 -4.07 10.72
N CYS A 25 -2.73 -5.40 10.55
CA CYS A 25 -3.81 -6.08 9.82
C CYS A 25 -5.17 -5.82 10.48
N ARG A 26 -5.27 -6.03 11.80
CA ARG A 26 -6.51 -5.87 12.57
C ARG A 26 -7.10 -4.47 12.44
N LEU A 27 -6.26 -3.44 12.54
CA LEU A 27 -6.70 -2.05 12.49
C LEU A 27 -7.10 -1.62 11.08
N ILE A 28 -6.32 -1.97 10.05
CA ILE A 28 -6.69 -1.70 8.64
C ILE A 28 -8.03 -2.36 8.29
N LEU A 29 -8.25 -3.61 8.73
CA LEU A 29 -9.50 -4.32 8.49
C LEU A 29 -10.72 -3.67 9.14
N LYS A 30 -10.54 -2.96 10.27
CA LYS A 30 -11.63 -2.30 11.00
C LYS A 30 -12.18 -1.10 10.24
N GLU A 31 -11.32 -0.40 9.49
CA GLU A 31 -11.66 0.82 8.76
C GLU A 31 -12.19 0.55 7.34
N MET A 32 -12.35 -0.72 6.94
CA MET A 32 -12.84 -1.05 5.61
C MET A 32 -14.33 -0.70 5.42
N PRO A 33 -14.73 -0.25 4.21
CA PRO A 33 -13.90 -0.10 3.02
C PRO A 33 -13.00 1.15 3.08
N ILE A 34 -11.74 0.99 2.68
CA ILE A 34 -10.80 2.09 2.52
C ILE A 34 -10.87 2.56 1.06
N THR A 35 -11.03 3.85 0.83
CA THR A 35 -11.22 4.45 -0.49
C THR A 35 -10.36 5.70 -0.62
N GLY A 36 -9.97 6.04 -1.84
CA GLY A 36 -9.27 7.29 -2.10
C GLY A 36 -8.68 7.32 -3.50
N LYS A 37 -7.47 7.88 -3.61
CA LYS A 37 -6.72 7.88 -4.87
C LYS A 37 -5.33 7.29 -4.68
N ALA A 38 -4.98 6.36 -5.56
CA ALA A 38 -3.62 5.87 -5.72
C ALA A 38 -2.85 6.86 -6.61
N ILE A 39 -1.77 7.42 -6.07
CA ILE A 39 -0.96 8.46 -6.71
C ILE A 39 0.47 7.95 -6.87
N GLN A 40 1.17 8.34 -7.92
CA GLN A 40 2.57 7.96 -8.12
C GLN A 40 3.43 8.44 -6.93
N ALA A 41 4.22 7.54 -6.35
CA ALA A 41 5.19 7.89 -5.32
C ALA A 41 6.32 8.72 -5.95
N ARG A 42 6.66 9.85 -5.32
CA ARG A 42 7.71 10.75 -5.81
C ARG A 42 9.12 10.28 -5.44
N TRP A 43 9.26 9.70 -4.25
CA TRP A 43 10.56 9.29 -3.69
C TRP A 43 10.81 7.79 -3.83
N SER A 44 9.75 6.97 -3.90
CA SER A 44 9.85 5.53 -3.72
C SER A 44 10.04 4.70 -4.99
N GLY A 45 10.28 5.33 -6.15
CA GLY A 45 10.47 4.62 -7.42
C GLY A 45 9.17 4.06 -8.01
N GLU A 46 9.18 2.80 -8.46
CA GLU A 46 8.03 2.13 -9.10
C GLU A 46 6.97 1.71 -8.08
N ALA A 47 6.35 2.69 -7.43
CA ALA A 47 5.27 2.50 -6.47
C ALA A 47 4.19 3.57 -6.62
N ALA A 48 2.94 3.19 -6.35
CA ALA A 48 1.86 4.12 -6.05
C ALA A 48 1.67 4.19 -4.53
N TRP A 49 0.99 5.22 -4.04
CA TRP A 49 0.62 5.32 -2.63
C TRP A 49 -0.80 5.87 -2.47
N LEU A 50 -1.44 5.49 -1.36
CA LEU A 50 -2.74 5.96 -0.91
C LEU A 50 -2.57 6.70 0.41
N GLN A 51 -3.08 7.93 0.49
CA GLN A 51 -3.08 8.72 1.71
C GLN A 51 -4.02 8.12 2.77
N MET A 52 -3.51 7.95 3.99
CA MET A 52 -4.21 7.30 5.10
C MET A 52 -4.49 8.20 6.30
N ASP A 53 -4.09 9.48 6.26
CA ASP A 53 -4.39 10.45 7.33
C ASP A 53 -5.89 10.52 7.66
N PRO A 54 -6.84 10.50 6.69
CA PRO A 54 -8.27 10.56 6.99
C PRO A 54 -8.79 9.41 7.86
N TYR A 55 -8.10 8.27 7.88
CA TYR A 55 -8.48 7.10 8.68
C TYR A 55 -7.87 7.12 10.08
N GLY A 56 -6.85 7.95 10.33
CA GLY A 56 -6.30 8.13 11.67
C GLY A 56 -5.72 6.86 12.32
N ILE A 57 -5.46 5.79 11.56
CA ILE A 57 -4.96 4.51 12.07
C ILE A 57 -3.56 4.73 12.66
N GLU A 58 -3.32 4.24 13.88
CA GLU A 58 -2.03 4.24 14.55
C GLU A 58 -1.65 2.78 14.79
N THR A 59 -0.45 2.36 14.36
CA THR A 59 0.02 0.98 14.51
C THR A 59 1.41 0.98 15.14
N PRO A 60 1.77 -0.03 15.96
CA PRO A 60 3.17 -0.25 16.28
C PRO A 60 3.97 -0.57 14.99
N GLN A 61 5.29 -0.44 15.04
CA GLN A 61 6.14 -0.92 13.97
C GLN A 61 6.17 -2.46 13.99
N GLU A 62 5.74 -3.10 12.90
CA GLU A 62 5.62 -4.55 12.77
C GLU A 62 6.05 -4.98 11.37
N ASN A 63 6.81 -6.07 11.24
CA ASN A 63 7.25 -6.60 9.94
C ASN A 63 7.79 -5.50 8.99
N ALA A 64 8.56 -4.56 9.54
CA ALA A 64 8.91 -3.33 8.84
C ALA A 64 10.03 -3.52 7.81
N THR A 65 9.90 -2.85 6.67
CA THR A 65 10.93 -2.79 5.64
C THR A 65 10.92 -1.43 4.94
N SER A 66 12.08 -1.02 4.44
CA SER A 66 12.22 0.09 3.47
C SER A 66 12.50 -0.42 2.06
N TYR A 67 12.60 -1.74 1.86
CA TYR A 67 12.97 -2.38 0.59
C TYR A 67 11.92 -3.43 0.21
N PRO A 68 10.67 -3.01 -0.09
CA PRO A 68 9.65 -3.96 -0.49
C PRO A 68 9.91 -4.50 -1.89
N GLY A 69 9.54 -5.76 -2.11
CA GLY A 69 9.39 -6.31 -3.46
C GLY A 69 8.10 -5.80 -4.13
N PRO A 70 7.96 -6.01 -5.45
CA PRO A 70 6.68 -5.79 -6.12
C PRO A 70 5.55 -6.54 -5.41
N ALA A 71 4.35 -5.96 -5.40
CA ALA A 71 3.16 -6.51 -4.74
C ALA A 71 3.20 -6.57 -3.19
N GLN A 72 4.31 -6.22 -2.53
CA GLN A 72 4.39 -6.17 -1.07
C GLN A 72 3.87 -4.84 -0.54
N LEU A 73 2.64 -4.85 -0.01
CA LEU A 73 1.96 -3.66 0.47
C LEU A 73 2.50 -3.25 1.83
N LEU A 74 2.91 -1.99 1.94
CA LEU A 74 3.38 -1.43 3.20
C LEU A 74 2.34 -0.47 3.76
N TYR A 75 2.19 -0.46 5.09
CA TYR A 75 1.47 0.58 5.80
C TYR A 75 2.44 1.38 6.67
N TYR A 76 2.37 2.70 6.59
CA TYR A 76 3.12 3.60 7.44
C TYR A 76 2.15 4.41 8.31
N PRO A 77 2.23 4.29 9.65
CA PRO A 77 1.33 4.98 10.58
C PRO A 77 1.65 6.47 10.73
N GLY A 78 2.60 7.02 9.97
CA GLY A 78 2.98 8.42 10.01
C GLY A 78 4.07 8.72 11.06
N GLY A 79 4.19 10.00 11.41
CA GLY A 79 5.17 10.53 12.34
C GLY A 79 6.00 11.62 11.69
N VAL A 80 7.03 11.24 10.92
CA VAL A 80 7.89 12.20 10.19
C VAL A 80 7.38 12.52 8.78
N SER A 81 6.48 11.67 8.25
CA SER A 81 5.77 11.85 6.97
C SER A 81 4.28 11.51 7.16
N GLU A 82 3.50 11.77 6.12
CA GLU A 82 2.09 11.44 6.00
C GLU A 82 1.83 9.94 6.18
N LYS A 83 0.66 9.59 6.72
CA LYS A 83 0.26 8.18 6.79
C LYS A 83 -0.04 7.67 5.38
N GLU A 84 0.46 6.49 5.04
CA GLU A 84 0.24 5.94 3.72
C GLU A 84 0.16 4.41 3.65
N ILE A 85 -0.55 3.92 2.65
CA ILE A 85 -0.34 2.58 2.10
C ILE A 85 0.50 2.72 0.84
N LEU A 86 1.70 2.12 0.85
CA LEU A 86 2.54 2.00 -0.34
C LEU A 86 2.16 0.75 -1.14
N ILE A 87 2.09 0.90 -2.45
CA ILE A 87 1.71 -0.13 -3.42
C ILE A 87 2.83 -0.26 -4.47
N PRO A 88 3.89 -1.04 -4.18
CA PRO A 88 4.97 -1.29 -5.12
C PRO A 88 4.47 -2.06 -6.34
N TYR A 89 4.70 -1.51 -7.54
CA TYR A 89 4.45 -2.19 -8.80
C TYR A 89 5.73 -2.62 -9.53
N GLY A 90 6.90 -2.30 -8.98
CA GLY A 90 8.20 -2.66 -9.50
C GLY A 90 9.31 -2.42 -8.48
N SER A 91 10.49 -2.03 -8.96
CA SER A 91 11.66 -1.70 -8.13
C SER A 91 11.39 -0.44 -7.31
N SER A 92 11.38 -0.58 -5.98
CA SER A 92 11.03 0.50 -5.06
C SER A 92 11.87 0.49 -3.79
N ILE A 93 12.04 1.66 -3.21
CA ILE A 93 12.64 1.87 -1.89
C ILE A 93 11.70 2.80 -1.15
N PHE A 94 11.13 2.39 -0.03
CA PHE A 94 10.18 3.22 0.68
C PHE A 94 10.90 4.38 1.38
N ALA A 95 10.65 5.60 0.90
CA ALA A 95 11.33 6.81 1.33
C ALA A 95 10.45 8.06 1.20
N SER A 96 10.87 9.15 1.82
CA SER A 96 10.33 10.49 1.60
C SER A 96 11.45 11.54 1.61
N LYS A 97 11.08 12.83 1.67
CA LYS A 97 12.06 13.93 1.76
C LYS A 97 12.99 13.83 2.97
N VAL A 98 12.63 13.06 4.00
CA VAL A 98 13.43 12.88 5.22
C VAL A 98 14.32 11.63 5.19
N GLY A 99 14.32 10.87 4.10
CA GLY A 99 15.10 9.64 3.96
C GLY A 99 14.21 8.40 3.96
N LEU A 100 14.76 7.27 4.40
CA LEU A 100 14.08 5.97 4.42
C LEU A 100 12.92 5.98 5.43
N LEU A 101 11.81 5.33 5.05
CA LEU A 101 10.67 5.13 5.93
C LEU A 101 10.48 3.63 6.23
N PRO A 102 10.23 3.25 7.51
CA PRO A 102 9.95 1.87 7.88
C PRO A 102 8.45 1.59 7.72
N GLY A 103 8.06 0.96 6.62
CA GLY A 103 6.66 0.58 6.37
C GLY A 103 6.39 -0.85 6.82
N ASN A 104 5.28 -1.06 7.52
CA ASN A 104 4.84 -2.37 7.97
C ASN A 104 4.35 -3.19 6.77
N HIS A 105 5.04 -4.28 6.43
CA HIS A 105 4.59 -5.18 5.35
C HIS A 105 3.42 -6.02 5.85
N PHE A 106 2.20 -5.51 5.64
CA PHE A 106 0.98 -6.09 6.20
C PHE A 106 0.24 -7.02 5.24
N ALA A 107 0.47 -6.89 3.93
CA ALA A 107 -0.17 -7.75 2.94
C ALA A 107 0.70 -7.92 1.68
N THR A 108 0.45 -8.99 0.94
CA THR A 108 1.05 -9.23 -0.38
C THR A 108 -0.04 -9.53 -1.40
N ILE A 109 -0.02 -8.84 -2.55
CA ILE A 109 -0.89 -9.18 -3.69
C ILE A 109 -0.46 -10.54 -4.25
N THR A 110 -1.38 -11.50 -4.28
CA THR A 110 -1.15 -12.88 -4.76
C THR A 110 -1.91 -13.22 -6.04
N GLU A 111 -2.96 -12.46 -6.39
CA GLU A 111 -3.73 -12.61 -7.64
C GLU A 111 -3.83 -11.26 -8.36
N GLY A 112 -3.66 -11.26 -9.70
CA GLY A 112 -3.66 -10.05 -10.52
C GLY A 112 -2.29 -9.37 -10.68
N VAL A 113 -1.20 -10.02 -10.24
CA VAL A 113 0.17 -9.46 -10.26
C VAL A 113 0.61 -9.06 -11.68
N GLU A 114 0.13 -9.76 -12.70
CA GLU A 114 0.37 -9.47 -14.13
C GLU A 114 -0.18 -8.11 -14.58
N GLU A 115 -1.18 -7.56 -13.88
CA GLU A 115 -1.77 -6.25 -14.16
C GLU A 115 -1.06 -5.11 -13.42
N LEU A 116 -0.18 -5.42 -12.47
CA LEU A 116 0.43 -4.45 -11.56
C LEU A 116 1.29 -3.42 -12.30
N GLY A 117 2.09 -3.86 -13.28
CA GLY A 117 2.88 -2.96 -14.12
C GLY A 117 2.03 -2.04 -14.99
N LYS A 118 0.89 -2.53 -15.50
CA LYS A 118 -0.06 -1.70 -16.29
C LYS A 118 -0.75 -0.67 -15.41
N MET A 119 -1.14 -1.05 -14.19
CA MET A 119 -1.67 -0.14 -13.18
C MET A 119 -0.65 0.96 -12.86
N GLY A 120 0.62 0.59 -12.62
CA GLY A 120 1.70 1.54 -12.37
C GLY A 120 1.92 2.53 -13.50
N GLN A 121 1.99 2.05 -14.76
CA GLN A 121 2.10 2.93 -15.94
C GLN A 121 0.93 3.91 -16.03
N LYS A 122 -0.30 3.46 -15.77
CA LYS A 122 -1.48 4.32 -15.79
C LYS A 122 -1.40 5.39 -14.71
N VAL A 123 -1.04 5.03 -13.47
CA VAL A 123 -0.86 6.00 -12.37
C VAL A 123 0.25 7.02 -12.70
N LEU A 124 1.34 6.58 -13.31
CA LEU A 124 2.48 7.42 -13.68
C LEU A 124 2.13 8.42 -14.79
N TRP A 125 1.53 7.96 -15.88
CA TRP A 125 1.32 8.76 -17.09
C TRP A 125 -0.03 9.48 -17.13
N GLU A 126 -1.06 8.88 -16.56
CA GLU A 126 -2.43 9.43 -16.55
C GLU A 126 -2.81 10.03 -15.20
N GLY A 127 -1.93 9.94 -14.20
CA GLY A 127 -2.12 10.52 -12.88
C GLY A 127 -3.00 9.68 -11.95
N ALA A 128 -3.51 10.33 -10.91
CA ALA A 128 -4.19 9.70 -9.78
C ALA A 128 -5.37 8.82 -10.22
N GLN A 129 -5.40 7.57 -9.75
CA GLN A 129 -6.47 6.60 -10.03
C GLN A 129 -7.32 6.35 -8.79
N GLU A 130 -8.62 6.16 -8.93
CA GLU A 130 -9.48 5.77 -7.81
C GLU A 130 -9.04 4.40 -7.26
N ILE A 131 -8.98 4.28 -5.93
CA ILE A 131 -8.68 3.03 -5.25
C ILE A 131 -9.75 2.70 -4.22
N THR A 132 -10.09 1.41 -4.13
CA THR A 132 -10.93 0.83 -3.07
C THR A 132 -10.27 -0.45 -2.56
N ILE A 133 -10.17 -0.58 -1.25
CA ILE A 133 -9.70 -1.77 -0.54
C ILE A 133 -10.84 -2.29 0.33
N GLU A 134 -11.24 -3.52 0.09
CA GLU A 134 -12.36 -4.17 0.75
C GLU A 134 -12.00 -5.61 1.17
N ARG A 135 -12.80 -6.20 2.05
CA ARG A 135 -12.66 -7.62 2.40
C ARG A 135 -13.09 -8.46 1.20
N ALA A 136 -12.31 -9.49 0.86
CA ALA A 136 -12.64 -10.44 -0.19
C ALA A 136 -13.55 -11.57 0.33
#